data_AF-A0A381R8K0-F1
#
_entry.id   AF-A0A381R8K0-F1
#
_cell.length_a   1.000
_cell.length_b   1.000
_cell.length_c   1.000
_cell.angle_alpha   90.00
_cell.angle_beta   90.00
_cell.angle_gamma   90.00
#
_symmetry.space_group_name_H-M   'P 1'
#
loop_
_entity.id
_entity.type
_entity.pdbx_description
1 polymer ?
#
loop_
_entity_poly.entity_id
_entity_poly.type
_entity_poly.pdbx_seq_one_letter_code
_entity_poly.pdbx_strand_id
1 'polypeptide(L)'
;MGTVEDQIHGESYQCISCYFYVGRITGGLACYAFPTGIPSEILTGGYDHRNPYPGDAGILWREDPGWAKPIESEEPGGSDRV
;
A
#
# COMPACT_ATOMS: atom_id res chain seq x y z
N MET A 1 -19.33 -6.07 -8.79
CA MET A 1 -18.09 -6.49 -9.49
C MET A 1 -17.16 -5.30 -9.37
N GLY A 2 -16.25 -5.30 -8.40
CA GLY A 2 -15.32 -4.17 -8.21
C GLY A 2 -14.33 -4.11 -9.36
N THR A 3 -14.06 -2.92 -9.89
CA THR A 3 -13.11 -2.76 -10.99
C THR A 3 -11.68 -2.96 -10.48
N VAL A 4 -10.71 -3.12 -11.38
CA VAL A 4 -9.29 -3.22 -11.00
C VAL A 4 -8.84 -1.94 -10.28
N GLU A 5 -9.47 -0.79 -10.56
CA GLU A 5 -9.18 0.48 -9.91
C GLU A 5 -9.63 0.52 -8.43
N ASP A 6 -10.76 -0.14 -8.09
CA ASP A 6 -11.24 -0.24 -6.70
C ASP A 6 -10.28 -1.04 -5.80
N GLN A 7 -9.43 -1.89 -6.37
CA GLN A 7 -8.37 -2.62 -5.64
C GLN A 7 -7.12 -1.76 -5.40
N ILE A 8 -6.99 -0.63 -6.09
CA ILE A 8 -5.80 0.22 -6.11
C ILE A 8 -6.03 1.52 -5.30
N HIS A 9 -7.28 2.01 -5.21
CA HIS A 9 -7.57 3.31 -4.62
C HIS A 9 -8.19 3.27 -3.22
N GLY A 10 -8.70 2.12 -2.76
CA GLY A 10 -9.22 1.96 -1.40
C GLY A 10 -8.14 1.73 -0.34
N GLU A 11 -6.91 1.45 -0.77
CA GLU A 11 -5.86 0.91 0.09
C GLU A 11 -4.55 1.69 -0.04
N SER A 12 -3.93 2.01 1.09
CA SER A 12 -2.63 2.64 1.20
C SER A 12 -1.63 2.03 0.24
N TYR A 13 -1.13 2.83 -0.71
CA TYR A 13 -0.03 2.41 -1.58
C TYR A 13 1.18 1.93 -0.78
N GLN A 14 1.37 2.42 0.45
CA GLN A 14 2.45 1.98 1.32
C GLN A 14 2.30 0.51 1.73
N CYS A 15 1.08 0.03 1.97
CA CYS A 15 0.86 -1.37 2.34
C CYS A 15 1.21 -2.31 1.17
N ILE A 16 0.62 -2.06 -0.01
CA ILE A 16 0.77 -2.96 -1.16
C ILE A 16 2.16 -2.86 -1.83
N SER A 17 2.85 -1.72 -1.68
CA SER A 17 4.25 -1.55 -2.12
C SER A 17 5.29 -2.06 -1.13
N CYS A 18 4.88 -2.61 0.02
CA CYS A 18 5.81 -3.07 1.04
C CYS A 18 6.47 -4.39 0.61
N TYR A 19 7.80 -4.48 0.74
CA TYR A 19 8.61 -5.68 0.48
C TYR A 19 8.14 -6.91 1.26
N PHE A 20 7.47 -6.71 2.40
CA PHE A 20 6.98 -7.78 3.26
C PHE A 20 5.52 -8.17 3.01
N TYR A 21 4.86 -7.57 2.01
CA TYR A 21 3.48 -7.86 1.67
C TYR A 21 3.36 -9.30 1.12
N VAL A 22 2.39 -10.06 1.64
CA VAL A 22 2.15 -11.46 1.24
C VAL A 22 0.91 -11.57 0.37
N GLY A 23 -0.09 -10.73 0.61
CA GLY A 23 -1.37 -10.76 -0.10
C GLY A 23 -2.51 -11.32 0.74
N ARG A 24 -3.48 -11.93 0.07
CA ARG A 24 -4.78 -12.28 0.66
C ARG A 24 -4.74 -13.63 1.39
N ILE A 25 -5.31 -13.66 2.59
CA ILE A 25 -5.51 -14.87 3.42
C ILE A 25 -6.99 -15.05 3.77
N THR A 26 -7.35 -16.19 4.37
CA THR A 26 -8.68 -16.41 4.97
C THR A 26 -8.83 -15.50 6.19
N GLY A 27 -9.24 -14.25 5.97
CA GLY A 27 -9.43 -13.24 7.03
C GLY A 27 -9.07 -11.81 6.63
N GLY A 28 -8.38 -11.59 5.50
CA GLY A 28 -7.99 -10.25 5.07
C GLY A 28 -6.70 -10.25 4.26
N LEU A 29 -5.93 -9.17 4.38
CA LEU A 29 -4.59 -9.04 3.82
C LEU A 29 -3.55 -9.31 4.90
N ALA A 30 -2.41 -9.89 4.52
CA ALA A 30 -1.34 -10.26 5.42
C ALA A 30 0.03 -9.81 4.90
N CYS A 31 0.95 -9.62 5.84
CA CYS A 31 2.36 -9.39 5.61
C CYS A 31 3.17 -10.10 6.72
N TYR A 32 4.49 -10.08 6.65
CA TYR A 32 5.33 -10.71 7.69
C TYR A 32 5.16 -10.08 9.08
N ALA A 33 4.86 -8.78 9.16
CA ALA A 33 4.61 -8.08 10.43
C ALA A 33 3.26 -8.49 11.06
N PHE A 34 2.25 -8.73 10.22
CA PHE A 34 0.88 -9.06 10.63
C PHE A 34 0.37 -10.32 9.91
N PRO A 35 0.86 -11.52 10.28
CA PRO A 35 0.56 -12.76 9.56
C PRO A 35 -0.91 -13.18 9.65
N THR A 36 -1.66 -12.65 10.62
CA THR A 36 -3.08 -12.96 10.84
C THR A 36 -4.04 -11.89 10.30
N GLY A 37 -3.52 -10.79 9.75
CA GLY A 37 -4.34 -9.69 9.24
C GLY A 37 -3.73 -8.31 9.52
N ILE A 38 -3.56 -7.51 8.47
CA ILE A 38 -3.05 -6.14 8.56
C ILE A 38 -4.15 -5.22 9.16
N PRO A 39 -3.82 -4.37 10.15
CA PRO A 39 -4.76 -3.40 10.71
C PRO A 39 -5.39 -2.51 9.64
N SER A 40 -6.70 -2.25 9.76
CA SER A 40 -7.46 -1.50 8.76
C SER A 40 -6.93 -0.08 8.56
N GLU A 41 -6.42 0.58 9.60
CA GLU A 41 -5.85 1.93 9.47
C GLU A 41 -4.55 1.98 8.67
N ILE A 42 -3.76 0.90 8.66
CA ILE A 42 -2.62 0.77 7.74
C ILE A 42 -3.14 0.52 6.33
N LEU A 43 -4.12 -0.39 6.18
CA LEU A 43 -4.72 -0.71 4.90
C LEU A 43 -5.37 0.49 4.24
N THR A 44 -6.07 1.36 4.96
CA THR A 44 -6.76 2.54 4.39
C THR A 44 -5.88 3.78 4.28
N GLY A 45 -4.63 3.71 4.77
CA GLY A 45 -3.72 4.86 4.80
C GLY A 45 -4.00 5.86 5.92
N GLY A 46 -4.85 5.51 6.89
CA GLY A 46 -5.07 6.27 8.12
C GLY A 46 -3.85 6.32 9.04
N TYR A 47 -2.90 5.40 8.86
CA TYR A 47 -1.60 5.39 9.51
C TYR A 47 -0.47 5.34 8.46
N ASP A 48 0.53 6.22 8.59
CA ASP A 48 1.73 6.18 7.75
C ASP A 48 2.56 4.95 8.13
N HIS A 49 2.46 3.90 7.30
CA HIS A 49 3.08 2.59 7.51
C HIS A 49 4.61 2.65 7.54
N ARG A 50 5.23 3.78 7.16
CA ARG A 50 6.68 3.99 7.30
C ARG A 50 7.13 4.16 8.75
N ASN A 51 6.20 4.40 9.66
CA ASN A 51 6.46 4.51 11.10
C ASN A 51 6.24 3.18 11.83
N PRO A 52 6.92 2.96 12.98
CA PRO A 52 6.72 1.75 13.79
C PRO A 52 5.29 1.66 14.32
N TYR A 53 4.65 0.50 14.17
CA TYR A 53 3.28 0.27 14.58
C TYR A 53 3.20 -0.78 15.70
N PRO A 54 2.33 -0.62 16.72
CA PRO A 54 2.18 -1.63 17.78
C PRO A 54 1.93 -3.04 17.25
N GLY A 55 2.84 -3.96 17.53
CA GLY A 55 2.71 -5.36 17.12
C GLY A 55 3.32 -5.70 15.75
N ASP A 56 4.05 -4.78 15.12
CA ASP A 56 4.75 -5.01 13.83
C ASP A 56 5.97 -5.94 13.91
N ALA A 57 6.24 -6.55 15.08
CA ALA A 57 7.40 -7.38 15.36
C ALA A 57 8.76 -6.71 15.07
N GLY A 58 8.81 -5.37 15.05
CA GLY A 58 10.00 -4.59 14.69
C GLY A 58 10.28 -4.57 13.18
N ILE A 59 9.36 -5.07 12.35
CA ILE A 59 9.47 -5.07 10.89
C ILE A 59 8.93 -3.74 10.37
N LEU A 60 9.84 -2.88 9.92
CA LEU A 60 9.49 -1.61 9.32
C LEU A 60 9.26 -1.73 7.82
N TRP A 61 8.46 -0.81 7.29
CA TRP A 61 8.20 -0.71 5.86
C TRP A 61 9.48 -0.53 5.05
N ARG A 62 9.51 -1.19 3.89
CA ARG A 62 10.52 -1.02 2.85
C ARG A 62 9.80 -1.14 1.51
N GLU A 63 10.08 -0.25 0.57
CA GLU A 63 9.56 -0.37 -0.79
C GLU A 63 10.07 -1.67 -1.44
N ASP A 64 9.16 -2.43 -2.05
CA ASP A 64 9.51 -3.57 -2.90
C ASP A 64 10.10 -3.03 -4.22
N PRO A 65 11.36 -3.37 -4.58
CA PRO A 65 11.95 -2.95 -5.85
C PRO A 65 11.19 -3.50 -7.08
N GLY A 66 10.38 -4.56 -6.92
CA GLY A 66 9.51 -5.10 -7.95
C GLY A 66 8.14 -4.43 -8.04
N TRP A 67 7.84 -3.46 -7.17
CA TRP A 67 6.55 -2.76 -7.16
C TRP A 67 6.40 -1.89 -8.41
N ALA A 68 5.54 -2.32 -9.33
CA ALA A 68 5.12 -1.52 -10.47
C ALA A 68 4.19 -0.41 -9.98
N LYS A 69 4.75 0.79 -9.80
CA LYS A 69 3.96 1.99 -9.45
C LYS A 69 2.85 2.17 -10.49
N PRO A 70 1.61 2.47 -10.09
CA PRO A 70 0.58 2.89 -11.03
C PRO A 70 1.15 4.02 -11.89
N ILE A 71 0.85 4.00 -13.19
CA ILE A 71 1.21 5.09 -14.09
C ILE A 71 0.42 6.30 -13.59
N GLU A 72 1.06 7.20 -12.85
CA GLU A 72 0.47 8.49 -12.55
C GLU A 72 0.18 9.13 -13.91
N SER A 73 -1.08 9.43 -14.19
CA SER A 73 -1.45 10.15 -15.39
C SER A 73 -0.75 11.51 -15.33
N GLU A 74 0.37 11.64 -16.02
CA GLU A 74 0.96 12.92 -16.34
C GLU A 74 -0.12 13.73 -17.05
N GLU A 75 -0.76 14.66 -16.34
CA GLU A 75 -1.52 15.73 -16.96
C GLU A 75 -0.57 16.39 -17.98
N PRO A 76 -0.85 16.35 -19.30
CA PRO A 76 0.05 16.92 -20.27
C PRO A 76 0.02 18.45 -20.14
N GLY A 77 1.06 19.00 -19.54
CA GLY A 77 1.52 20.37 -19.75
C GLY A 77 0.69 21.46 -19.07
N GLY A 78 1.20 21.95 -17.94
CA GLY A 78 1.11 23.38 -17.65
C GLY A 78 1.79 24.14 -18.80
N SER A 79 1.00 24.62 -19.76
CA SER A 79 1.46 25.52 -20.81
C SER A 79 1.90 26.82 -20.17
N ASP A 80 3.22 27.04 -20.11
CA ASP A 80 3.78 28.37 -20.15
C ASP A 80 3.15 29.11 -21.35
N ARG A 81 2.29 30.08 -21.02
CA ARG A 81 1.82 31.08 -21.97
C ARG A 81 2.79 32.26 -21.85
N VAL A 82 3.77 32.28 -22.75
CA VAL A 82 4.50 33.50 -23.16
C VAL A 82 3.65 34.23 -24.20
#